data_AF-A0A1S3GZD2-F1
#
_entry.id   AF-A0A1S3GZD2-F1
#
_cell.length_a   1.000
_cell.length_b   1.000
_cell.length_c   1.000
_cell.angle_alpha   90.00
_cell.angle_beta   90.00
_cell.angle_gamma   90.00
#
_symmetry.space_group_name_H-M   'P 1'
#
loop_
_entity.id
_entity.type
_entity.pdbx_description
1 polymer ?
#
loop_
_entity_poly.entity_id
_entity_poly.type
_entity_poly.pdbx_seq_one_letter_code
_entity_poly.pdbx_strand_id
1 'polypeptide(L)'
;MLLREVITLNPFAGGRAKWEEVVTNLNFCSHSSFNIKSCQARVRTLKLAFQEKTMQSLKASGTDEELTERESLLQELLYLLEENAATENSEKEKKKREEKENVDKGLKVREAAMLSQRRKPEPADVEETQQPSTSTQPSTGKRRHSDPSFEEYFELRRRQQELETQRFQHETQRLEQERARDEKMFAMLAKLIEKNKN
;
A
#
# COMPACT_ATOMS: atom_id res chain seq x y z
N MET A 1 -7.92 -34.51 8.07
CA MET A 1 -8.74 -33.57 8.87
C MET A 1 -7.97 -32.30 9.25
N LEU A 2 -6.90 -32.36 10.06
CA LEU A 2 -6.13 -31.16 10.49
C LEU A 2 -5.76 -30.19 9.35
N LEU A 3 -5.21 -30.69 8.23
CA LEU A 3 -4.82 -29.83 7.11
C LEU A 3 -6.02 -29.11 6.48
N ARG A 4 -7.15 -29.81 6.31
CA ARG A 4 -8.39 -29.23 5.75
C ARG A 4 -8.89 -28.08 6.63
N GLU A 5 -8.99 -28.29 7.95
CA GLU A 5 -9.39 -27.23 8.90
C GLU A 5 -8.45 -26.02 8.85
N VAL A 6 -7.14 -26.26 8.80
CA VAL A 6 -6.13 -25.18 8.75
C VAL A 6 -6.23 -24.38 7.46
N ILE A 7 -6.49 -25.02 6.32
CA ILE A 7 -6.68 -24.34 5.03
C ILE A 7 -7.97 -23.51 5.06
N THR A 8 -9.09 -24.12 5.49
CA THR A 8 -10.40 -23.46 5.52
C THR A 8 -10.44 -22.27 6.47
N LEU A 9 -9.84 -22.38 7.66
CA LEU A 9 -9.91 -21.32 8.68
C LEU A 9 -8.77 -20.30 8.59
N ASN A 10 -7.73 -20.60 7.80
CA ASN A 10 -6.51 -19.81 7.65
C ASN A 10 -6.02 -19.17 8.97
N PRO A 11 -5.58 -19.98 9.95
CA PRO A 11 -5.18 -19.48 11.25
C PRO A 11 -3.82 -18.77 11.24
N PHE A 12 -3.12 -18.76 10.10
CA PHE A 12 -1.88 -18.01 9.93
C PHE A 12 -2.14 -16.52 9.75
N ALA A 13 -3.18 -16.15 8.99
CA ALA A 13 -3.64 -14.77 8.90
C ALA A 13 -4.52 -14.36 10.10
N GLY A 14 -5.40 -15.26 10.57
CA GLY A 14 -6.36 -14.96 11.64
C GLY A 14 -5.83 -15.09 13.07
N GLY A 15 -4.57 -15.48 13.25
CA GLY A 15 -3.92 -15.55 14.56
C GLY A 15 -4.55 -16.56 15.53
N ARG A 16 -4.42 -16.29 16.83
CA ARG A 16 -4.76 -17.25 17.91
C ARG A 16 -6.23 -17.69 17.91
N ALA A 17 -7.17 -16.77 17.64
CA ALA A 17 -8.60 -17.08 17.66
C ALA A 17 -8.96 -18.16 16.62
N LYS A 18 -8.38 -18.07 15.42
CA LYS A 18 -8.56 -19.10 14.39
C LYS A 18 -7.89 -20.42 14.74
N TRP A 19 -6.77 -20.42 15.46
CA TRP A 19 -6.18 -21.65 15.99
C TRP A 19 -7.07 -22.32 17.05
N GLU A 20 -7.76 -21.54 17.88
CA GLU A 20 -8.73 -22.05 18.86
C GLU A 20 -9.94 -22.71 18.18
N GLU A 21 -10.41 -22.12 17.08
CA GLU A 21 -11.48 -22.68 16.24
C GLU A 21 -11.05 -24.02 15.61
N VAL A 22 -9.86 -24.08 15.01
CA VAL A 22 -9.29 -25.33 14.45
C VAL A 22 -9.23 -26.45 15.50
N VAL A 23 -8.75 -26.13 16.70
CA VAL A 23 -8.63 -27.12 17.80
C VAL A 23 -10.00 -27.58 18.27
N THR A 24 -10.95 -26.65 18.38
CA THR A 24 -12.34 -26.95 18.76
C THR A 24 -12.96 -27.94 17.79
N ASN A 25 -12.87 -27.67 16.48
CA ASN A 25 -13.42 -28.53 15.43
C ASN A 25 -12.74 -29.91 15.43
N LEU A 26 -11.42 -29.94 15.57
CA LEU A 26 -10.66 -31.19 15.62
C LEU A 26 -11.07 -32.04 16.82
N ASN A 27 -11.14 -31.45 18.00
CA ASN A 27 -11.50 -32.17 19.22
C ASN A 27 -12.93 -32.70 19.16
N PHE A 28 -13.85 -31.92 18.59
CA PHE A 28 -15.23 -32.33 18.38
C PHE A 28 -15.33 -33.57 17.49
N CYS A 29 -14.71 -33.58 16.31
CA CYS A 29 -14.85 -34.71 15.39
C CYS A 29 -14.02 -35.94 15.79
N SER A 30 -12.86 -35.74 16.43
CA SER A 30 -11.94 -36.82 16.78
C SER A 30 -12.17 -37.42 18.17
N HIS A 31 -13.08 -36.86 18.97
CA HIS A 31 -13.31 -37.23 20.37
C HIS A 31 -12.00 -37.26 21.19
N SER A 32 -11.05 -36.40 20.84
CA SER A 32 -9.71 -36.32 21.42
C SER A 32 -9.45 -34.92 21.97
N SER A 33 -8.40 -34.76 22.78
CA SER A 33 -8.02 -33.48 23.40
C SER A 33 -6.69 -32.95 22.85
N PHE A 34 -6.73 -32.35 21.67
CA PHE A 34 -5.60 -31.62 21.09
C PHE A 34 -5.52 -30.20 21.67
N ASN A 35 -4.33 -29.63 21.64
CA ASN A 35 -4.10 -28.22 21.95
C ASN A 35 -3.48 -27.49 20.74
N ILE A 36 -3.46 -26.15 20.81
CA ILE A 36 -2.96 -25.31 19.71
C ILE A 36 -1.50 -25.65 19.39
N LYS A 37 -0.65 -25.78 20.41
CA LYS A 37 0.78 -26.04 20.22
C LYS A 37 1.02 -27.37 19.51
N SER A 38 0.28 -28.42 19.88
CA SER A 38 0.37 -29.73 19.23
C SER A 38 -0.10 -29.69 17.78
N CYS A 39 -1.16 -28.95 17.48
CA CYS A 39 -1.65 -28.78 16.11
C CYS A 39 -0.64 -28.01 15.25
N GLN A 40 -0.13 -26.89 15.75
CA GLN A 40 0.90 -26.09 15.08
C GLN A 40 2.18 -26.90 14.83
N ALA A 41 2.65 -27.63 15.84
CA ALA A 41 3.82 -28.49 15.71
C ALA A 41 3.59 -29.56 14.63
N ARG A 42 2.43 -30.21 14.65
CA ARG A 42 2.07 -31.22 13.65
C ARG A 42 2.05 -30.63 12.24
N VAL A 43 1.40 -29.49 12.03
CA VAL A 43 1.39 -28.80 10.72
C VAL A 43 2.80 -28.48 10.27
N ARG A 44 3.66 -27.95 11.15
CA ARG A 44 5.08 -27.68 10.84
C ARG A 44 5.82 -28.94 10.39
N THR A 45 5.72 -30.03 11.15
CA THR A 45 6.38 -31.29 10.81
C THR A 45 5.90 -31.83 9.46
N LEU A 46 4.58 -31.78 9.20
CA LEU A 46 4.00 -32.22 7.93
C LEU A 46 4.53 -31.41 6.75
N LYS A 47 4.58 -30.08 6.90
CA LYS A 47 5.13 -29.18 5.89
C LYS A 47 6.60 -29.48 5.59
N LEU A 48 7.43 -29.59 6.63
CA LEU A 48 8.87 -29.81 6.46
C LEU A 48 9.15 -31.15 5.76
N ALA A 49 8.48 -32.22 6.19
CA ALA A 49 8.61 -33.54 5.56
C ALA A 49 8.20 -33.51 4.07
N PHE A 50 7.16 -32.75 3.72
CA PHE A 50 6.73 -32.61 2.33
C PHE A 50 7.70 -31.80 1.47
N GLN A 51 8.25 -30.72 2.01
CA GLN A 51 9.27 -29.92 1.31
C GLN A 51 10.55 -30.73 1.06
N GLU A 52 10.97 -31.52 2.05
CA GLU A 52 12.11 -32.43 1.92
C GLU A 52 11.85 -33.49 0.85
N LYS A 53 10.68 -34.14 0.87
CA LYS A 53 10.27 -35.11 -0.15
C LYS A 53 10.26 -34.48 -1.54
N THR A 54 9.65 -33.30 -1.69
CA THR A 54 9.56 -32.59 -2.98
C THR A 54 10.96 -32.26 -3.52
N MET A 55 11.88 -31.81 -2.66
CA MET A 55 13.27 -31.54 -3.05
C MET A 55 14.00 -32.82 -3.48
N GLN A 56 13.73 -33.96 -2.86
CA GLN A 56 14.30 -35.25 -3.24
C GLN A 56 13.72 -35.75 -4.57
N SER A 57 12.40 -35.66 -4.78
CA SER A 57 11.74 -36.02 -6.04
C SER A 57 12.22 -35.15 -7.20
N LEU A 58 12.38 -33.83 -7.01
CA LEU A 58 12.93 -32.92 -8.02
C LEU A 58 14.37 -33.27 -8.45
N LYS A 59 15.14 -33.89 -7.55
CA LYS A 59 16.51 -34.36 -7.85
C LYS A 59 16.53 -35.72 -8.54
N ALA A 60 15.46 -36.52 -8.38
CA ALA A 60 15.40 -37.91 -8.79
C ALA A 60 14.56 -38.17 -10.05
N SER A 61 13.67 -37.26 -10.46
CA SER A 61 12.57 -37.61 -11.37
C SER A 61 12.66 -37.05 -12.79
N GLY A 62 12.32 -37.91 -13.75
CA GLY A 62 11.84 -37.62 -15.11
C GLY A 62 10.44 -38.21 -15.37
N THR A 63 9.67 -38.49 -14.32
CA THR A 63 8.32 -39.10 -14.37
C THR A 63 7.32 -38.36 -13.46
N ASP A 64 6.10 -38.20 -13.94
CA ASP A 64 5.00 -37.52 -13.25
C ASP A 64 4.45 -38.43 -12.12
N GLU A 65 4.66 -38.02 -10.86
CA GLU A 65 4.11 -38.73 -9.70
C GLU A 65 2.71 -38.20 -9.38
N GLU A 66 1.72 -39.09 -9.30
CA GLU A 66 0.37 -38.73 -8.87
C GLU A 66 0.38 -38.27 -7.40
N LEU A 67 -0.01 -37.01 -7.16
CA LEU A 67 -0.05 -36.44 -5.81
C LEU A 67 -1.18 -37.10 -5.00
N THR A 68 -0.83 -37.64 -3.84
CA THR A 68 -1.85 -38.10 -2.89
C THR A 68 -2.68 -36.92 -2.37
N GLU A 69 -3.91 -37.18 -1.91
CA GLU A 69 -4.79 -36.13 -1.33
C GLU A 69 -4.08 -35.31 -0.24
N ARG A 70 -3.26 -35.98 0.58
CA ARG A 70 -2.47 -35.32 1.62
C ARG A 70 -1.43 -34.37 1.05
N GLU A 71 -0.78 -34.74 -0.04
CA GLU A 71 0.23 -33.91 -0.71
C GLU A 71 -0.41 -32.74 -1.43
N SER A 72 -1.57 -32.95 -2.06
CA SER A 72 -2.39 -31.86 -2.60
C SER A 72 -2.77 -30.84 -1.53
N LEU A 73 -3.25 -31.28 -0.36
CA LEU A 73 -3.54 -30.39 0.77
C LEU A 73 -2.30 -29.68 1.30
N LEU A 74 -1.13 -30.33 1.29
CA LEU A 74 0.12 -29.70 1.73
C LEU A 74 0.61 -28.65 0.73
N GLN A 75 0.41 -28.89 -0.57
CA GLN A 75 0.68 -27.93 -1.62
C GLN A 75 -0.25 -26.71 -1.51
N GLU A 76 -1.55 -26.93 -1.32
CA GLU A 76 -2.53 -25.87 -1.06
C GLU A 76 -2.17 -25.05 0.19
N LEU A 77 -1.74 -25.71 1.27
CA LEU A 77 -1.25 -25.03 2.46
C LEU A 77 -0.01 -24.15 2.17
N LEU A 78 0.91 -24.59 1.32
CA LEU A 78 2.07 -23.78 0.93
C LEU A 78 1.64 -22.53 0.16
N TYR A 79 0.75 -22.68 -0.81
CA TYR A 79 0.20 -21.53 -1.55
C TYR A 79 -0.51 -20.54 -0.63
N LEU A 80 -1.32 -21.02 0.31
CA LEU A 80 -1.98 -20.17 1.30
C LEU A 80 -0.98 -19.37 2.16
N LEU A 81 0.14 -19.98 2.55
CA LEU A 81 1.19 -19.30 3.31
C LEU A 81 1.92 -18.25 2.48
N GLU A 82 2.17 -18.51 1.20
CA GLU A 82 2.76 -17.55 0.27
C GLU A 82 1.84 -16.36 0.03
N GLU A 83 0.54 -16.61 -0.14
CA GLU A 83 -0.49 -15.57 -0.26
C GLU A 83 -0.54 -14.69 0.99
N ASN A 84 -0.57 -15.29 2.17
CA ASN A 84 -0.53 -14.56 3.45
C ASN A 84 0.75 -13.69 3.57
N ALA A 85 1.90 -14.19 3.12
CA ALA A 85 3.14 -13.42 3.14
C ALA A 85 3.10 -12.25 2.15
N ALA A 86 2.50 -12.45 0.97
CA ALA A 86 2.34 -11.41 -0.04
C ALA A 86 1.38 -10.30 0.41
N THR A 87 0.25 -10.65 1.03
CA THR A 87 -0.71 -9.68 1.57
C THR A 87 -0.07 -8.86 2.68
N GLU A 88 0.58 -9.50 3.67
CA GLU A 88 1.30 -8.78 4.73
C GLU A 88 2.36 -7.82 4.19
N ASN A 89 3.13 -8.23 3.17
CA ASN A 89 4.16 -7.38 2.59
C ASN A 89 3.54 -6.18 1.86
N SER A 90 2.43 -6.40 1.14
CA SER A 90 1.71 -5.32 0.46
C SER A 90 1.14 -4.29 1.42
N GLU A 91 0.61 -4.73 2.57
CA GLU A 91 0.11 -3.84 3.62
C GLU A 91 1.23 -3.04 4.29
N LYS A 92 2.37 -3.68 4.57
CA LYS A 92 3.56 -3.02 5.13
C LYS A 92 4.08 -1.94 4.18
N GLU A 93 4.18 -2.24 2.88
CA GLU A 93 4.62 -1.27 1.87
C GLU A 93 3.61 -0.12 1.69
N LYS A 94 2.30 -0.42 1.70
CA LYS A 94 1.26 0.62 1.68
C LYS A 94 1.38 1.57 2.87
N LYS A 95 1.52 1.02 4.08
CA LYS A 95 1.68 1.82 5.30
C LYS A 95 2.94 2.70 5.26
N LYS A 96 4.06 2.16 4.77
CA LYS A 96 5.31 2.91 4.59
C LYS A 96 5.16 4.05 3.58
N ARG A 97 4.42 3.83 2.51
CA ARG A 97 4.13 4.85 1.50
C ARG A 97 3.25 5.97 2.08
N GLU A 98 2.20 5.62 2.81
CA GLU A 98 1.32 6.57 3.50
C GLU A 98 2.08 7.41 4.54
N GLU A 99 2.98 6.78 5.31
CA GLU A 99 3.84 7.49 6.26
C GLU A 99 4.76 8.50 5.57
N LYS A 100 5.43 8.09 4.48
CA LYS A 100 6.30 8.98 3.69
C LYS A 100 5.50 10.15 3.09
N GLU A 101 4.31 9.89 2.58
CA GLU A 101 3.43 10.91 2.03
C GLU A 101 2.97 11.92 3.11
N ASN A 102 2.63 11.45 4.31
CA ASN A 102 2.25 12.31 5.43
C ASN A 102 3.42 13.19 5.89
N VAL A 103 4.64 12.67 5.91
CA VAL A 103 5.84 13.47 6.21
C VAL A 103 6.06 14.56 5.16
N ASP A 104 5.93 14.22 3.87
CA ASP A 104 6.07 15.18 2.76
C ASP A 104 5.00 16.29 2.82
N LYS A 105 3.74 15.92 3.07
CA LYS A 105 2.65 16.89 3.29
C LYS A 105 2.97 17.83 4.46
N GLY A 106 3.47 17.29 5.58
CA GLY A 106 3.87 18.07 6.74
C GLY A 106 5.00 19.06 6.46
N LEU A 107 6.00 18.66 5.66
CA LEU A 107 7.10 19.53 5.24
C LEU A 107 6.60 20.69 4.37
N LYS A 108 5.75 20.41 3.38
CA LYS A 108 5.16 21.43 2.49
C LYS A 108 4.34 22.47 3.24
N VAL A 109 3.53 22.05 4.22
CA VAL A 109 2.75 22.96 5.07
C VAL A 109 3.69 23.87 5.87
N ARG A 110 4.77 23.32 6.43
CA ARG A 110 5.76 24.09 7.19
C ARG A 110 6.49 25.12 6.32
N GLU A 111 6.89 24.71 5.11
CA GLU A 111 7.56 25.59 4.14
C GLU A 111 6.64 26.74 3.71
N ALA A 112 5.38 26.45 3.37
CA ALA A 112 4.39 27.46 3.03
C ALA A 112 4.15 28.46 4.18
N ALA A 113 4.07 27.99 5.43
CA ALA A 113 3.95 28.84 6.60
C ALA A 113 5.17 29.77 6.77
N MET A 114 6.40 29.25 6.63
CA MET A 114 7.63 30.05 6.69
C MET A 114 7.70 31.11 5.58
N LEU A 115 7.27 30.77 4.36
CA LEU A 115 7.21 31.73 3.25
C LEU A 115 6.17 32.83 3.50
N SER A 116 5.02 32.49 4.09
CA SER A 116 3.99 33.48 4.44
C SER A 116 4.45 34.45 5.54
N GLN A 117 5.23 33.99 6.52
CA GLN A 117 5.82 34.85 7.55
C GLN A 117 6.89 35.80 7.02
N ARG A 118 7.60 35.42 5.96
CA ARG A 118 8.60 36.28 5.29
C ARG A 118 8.00 37.37 4.41
N ARG A 119 6.69 37.32 4.11
CA ARG A 119 5.96 38.29 3.27
C ARG A 119 5.14 39.29 4.09
N LYS A 120 5.58 39.72 5.27
CA LYS A 120 5.05 40.96 5.87
C LYS A 120 5.60 42.14 5.05
N PRO A 121 4.77 42.91 4.33
CA PRO A 121 5.20 44.21 3.82
C PRO A 121 5.35 45.16 5.00
N GLU A 122 6.40 45.97 4.95
CA GLU A 122 6.55 47.17 5.78
C GLU A 122 5.30 48.05 5.62
N PRO A 123 4.62 48.48 6.70
CA PRO A 123 3.44 49.31 6.56
C PRO A 123 3.86 50.71 6.12
N ALA A 124 3.56 51.06 4.87
CA ALA A 124 3.52 52.45 4.42
C ALA A 124 2.29 53.14 5.02
N ASP A 125 2.52 54.33 5.57
CA ASP A 125 1.59 55.23 6.24
C ASP A 125 0.20 55.33 5.61
N VAL A 126 -0.85 55.14 6.42
CA VAL A 126 -2.13 55.84 6.24
C VAL A 126 -2.74 56.17 7.60
N GLU A 127 -3.14 57.43 7.73
CA GLU A 127 -3.62 58.18 8.90
C GLU A 127 -4.74 57.54 9.76
N GLU A 128 -4.47 57.60 11.06
CA GLU A 128 -5.33 57.96 12.20
C GLU A 128 -6.86 57.80 12.12
N THR A 129 -7.40 56.86 12.92
CA THR A 129 -8.60 57.09 13.74
C THR A 129 -8.51 56.23 15.02
N GLN A 130 -8.81 56.87 16.16
CA GLN A 130 -8.51 56.43 17.53
C GLN A 130 -9.46 55.33 18.08
N GLN A 131 -8.86 54.23 18.58
CA GLN A 131 -9.06 53.47 19.86
C GLN A 131 -10.48 53.18 20.47
N PRO A 132 -10.69 52.06 21.23
CA PRO A 132 -9.79 51.59 22.29
C PRO A 132 -9.46 50.09 22.37
N SER A 133 -8.40 49.87 23.14
CA SER A 133 -7.76 48.62 23.54
C SER A 133 -8.65 47.66 24.33
N THR A 134 -8.72 46.40 23.87
CA THR A 134 -8.88 45.25 24.76
C THR A 134 -7.76 44.27 24.50
N SER A 135 -6.80 44.24 25.42
CA SER A 135 -5.84 43.16 25.58
C SER A 135 -6.62 41.86 25.81
N THR A 136 -6.51 40.91 24.89
CA THR A 136 -6.84 39.51 25.19
C THR A 136 -5.80 38.66 24.48
N GLN A 137 -4.89 38.12 25.27
CA GLN A 137 -3.91 37.14 24.81
C GLN A 137 -4.64 35.96 24.14
N PRO A 138 -4.22 35.49 22.96
CA PRO A 138 -4.72 34.23 22.45
C PRO A 138 -4.07 33.11 23.26
N SER A 139 -4.87 32.55 24.18
CA SER A 139 -4.58 31.29 24.85
C SER A 139 -4.34 30.19 23.80
N THR A 140 -3.39 29.32 24.11
CA THR A 140 -3.07 28.11 23.35
C THR A 140 -4.22 27.11 23.42
N GLY A 141 -5.30 27.40 22.72
CA GLY A 141 -6.39 26.45 22.48
C GLY A 141 -5.93 25.40 21.49
N LYS A 142 -5.63 24.19 21.98
CA LYS A 142 -5.61 22.96 21.16
C LYS A 142 -6.95 22.85 20.44
N ARG A 143 -7.02 23.33 19.20
CA ARG A 143 -8.15 23.06 18.31
C ARG A 143 -8.17 21.57 18.07
N ARG A 144 -9.15 20.88 18.64
CA ARG A 144 -9.49 19.52 18.24
C ARG A 144 -9.86 19.60 16.76
N HIS A 145 -9.14 18.89 15.89
CA HIS A 145 -9.61 18.67 14.53
C HIS A 145 -10.98 18.00 14.65
N SER A 146 -12.05 18.71 14.26
CA SER A 146 -13.31 18.04 13.97
C SER A 146 -13.07 17.20 12.74
N ASP A 147 -13.46 15.93 12.76
CA ASP A 147 -13.51 15.14 11.54
C ASP A 147 -14.38 15.88 10.52
N PRO A 148 -13.92 16.02 9.25
CA PRO A 148 -14.71 16.62 8.19
C PRO A 148 -16.08 15.95 8.11
N SER A 149 -17.12 16.73 7.85
CA SER A 149 -18.44 16.17 7.58
C SER A 149 -18.36 15.20 6.39
N PHE A 150 -19.25 14.22 6.33
CA PHE A 150 -19.38 13.31 5.19
C PHE A 150 -19.47 14.07 3.85
N GLU A 151 -20.13 15.23 3.83
CA GLU A 151 -20.21 16.13 2.66
C GLU A 151 -18.85 16.71 2.27
N GLU A 152 -18.05 17.12 3.25
CA GLU A 152 -16.72 17.69 3.05
C GLU A 152 -15.73 16.64 2.52
N TYR A 153 -15.88 15.37 2.94
CA TYR A 153 -15.14 14.26 2.35
C TYR A 153 -15.48 14.03 0.88
N PHE A 154 -16.76 14.16 0.52
CA PHE A 154 -17.19 13.97 -0.86
C PHE A 154 -16.66 15.08 -1.78
N GLU A 155 -16.75 16.34 -1.33
CA GLU A 155 -16.19 17.48 -2.06
C GLU A 155 -14.66 17.39 -2.20
N LEU A 156 -13.96 17.00 -1.12
CA LEU A 156 -12.50 16.84 -1.15
C LEU A 156 -12.07 15.74 -2.13
N ARG A 157 -12.84 14.65 -2.22
CA ARG A 157 -12.59 13.55 -3.16
C ARG A 157 -12.82 13.99 -4.61
N ARG A 158 -13.90 14.75 -4.86
CA ARG A 158 -14.18 15.34 -6.18
C ARG A 158 -13.07 16.29 -6.60
N ARG A 159 -12.60 17.14 -5.67
CA ARG A 159 -11.50 18.07 -5.93
C ARG A 159 -10.18 17.38 -6.24
N GLN A 160 -9.89 16.26 -5.59
CA GLN A 160 -8.72 15.44 -5.92
C GLN A 160 -8.79 14.85 -7.32
N GLN A 161 -9.94 14.31 -7.73
CA GLN A 161 -10.14 13.79 -9.09
C GLN A 161 -9.97 14.88 -10.16
N GLU A 162 -10.45 16.10 -9.90
CA GLU A 162 -10.25 17.24 -10.81
C GLU A 162 -8.76 17.58 -10.97
N LEU A 163 -8.01 17.62 -9.87
CA LEU A 163 -6.58 17.92 -9.90
C LEU A 163 -5.77 16.83 -10.61
N GLU A 164 -6.13 15.56 -10.42
CA GLU A 164 -5.52 14.44 -11.14
C GLU A 164 -5.79 14.55 -12.65
N THR A 165 -7.03 14.87 -13.02
CA THR A 165 -7.41 15.06 -14.43
C THR A 165 -6.62 16.21 -15.05
N GLN A 166 -6.49 17.34 -14.36
CA GLN A 166 -5.69 18.48 -14.83
C GLN A 166 -4.20 18.13 -14.97
N ARG A 167 -3.63 17.38 -14.01
CA ARG A 167 -2.23 16.91 -14.08
C ARG A 167 -2.01 16.02 -15.30
N PHE A 168 -2.90 15.05 -15.51
CA PHE A 168 -2.83 14.15 -16.65
C PHE A 168 -2.93 14.90 -17.98
N GLN A 169 -3.83 15.89 -18.08
CA GLN A 169 -3.95 16.74 -19.27
C GLN A 169 -2.67 17.55 -19.53
N HIS A 170 -2.11 18.18 -18.50
CA HIS A 170 -0.86 18.93 -18.63
C HIS A 170 0.32 18.06 -19.05
N GLU A 171 0.43 16.85 -18.49
CA GLU A 171 1.46 15.88 -18.85
C GLU A 171 1.31 15.42 -20.31
N THR A 172 0.08 15.12 -20.73
CA THR A 172 -0.22 14.75 -22.12
C THR A 172 0.16 15.87 -23.08
N GLN A 173 -0.21 17.11 -22.76
CA GLN A 173 0.14 18.28 -23.59
C GLN A 173 1.65 18.50 -23.66
N ARG A 174 2.38 18.26 -22.56
CA ARG A 174 3.84 18.36 -22.56
C ARG A 174 4.48 17.32 -23.48
N LEU A 175 4.01 16.08 -23.41
CA LEU A 175 4.48 14.97 -24.25
C LEU A 175 4.20 15.25 -25.74
N GLU A 176 3.04 15.83 -26.05
CA GLU A 176 2.67 16.21 -27.41
C GLU A 176 3.56 17.34 -27.95
N GLN A 177 3.87 18.34 -27.12
CA GLN A 177 4.83 19.39 -27.50
C GLN A 177 6.24 18.84 -27.72
N GLU A 178 6.67 17.87 -26.91
CA GLU A 178 7.96 17.19 -27.06
C GLU A 178 7.99 16.40 -28.38
N ARG A 179 6.97 15.58 -28.65
CA ARG A 179 6.83 14.86 -29.92
C ARG A 179 6.85 15.82 -31.12
N ALA A 180 6.14 16.94 -31.05
CA ALA A 180 6.12 17.93 -32.13
C ALA A 180 7.47 18.63 -32.33
N ARG A 181 8.26 18.80 -31.26
CA ARG A 181 9.65 19.31 -31.36
C ARG A 181 10.55 18.28 -32.03
N ASP A 182 10.46 17.02 -31.62
CA ASP A 182 11.25 15.93 -32.18
C ASP A 182 10.92 15.70 -33.64
N GLU A 183 9.64 15.75 -34.02
CA GLU A 183 9.21 15.63 -35.41
C GLU A 183 9.75 16.77 -36.28
N LYS A 184 9.72 18.01 -35.78
CA LYS A 184 10.33 19.17 -36.47
C LYS A 184 11.84 19.03 -36.59
N MET A 185 12.52 18.55 -35.55
CA MET A 185 13.96 18.32 -35.56
C MET A 185 14.33 17.22 -36.57
N PHE A 186 13.58 16.12 -36.58
CA PHE A 186 13.76 15.01 -37.51
C PHE A 186 13.53 15.45 -38.95
N ALA A 187 12.49 16.23 -39.22
CA ALA A 187 12.24 16.80 -40.55
C ALA A 187 13.35 17.75 -41.02
N MET A 188 13.95 18.53 -40.10
CA MET A 188 15.09 19.39 -40.42
C MET A 188 16.35 18.56 -40.74
N LEU A 189 16.63 17.52 -39.96
CA LEU A 189 17.75 16.60 -40.21
C LEU A 189 17.59 15.85 -41.53
N ALA A 190 16.38 15.38 -41.86
CA ALA A 190 16.09 14.72 -43.14
C ALA A 190 16.39 15.65 -44.33
N LYS A 191 15.98 16.92 -44.27
CA LYS A 191 16.29 17.92 -45.31
C LYS A 191 17.79 18.21 -45.45
N LEU A 192 18.55 18.20 -44.35
CA LEU A 192 20.01 18.37 -44.37
C LEU A 192 20.70 17.17 -45.03
N ILE A 193 20.20 15.96 -44.80
CA ILE A 193 20.72 14.74 -45.42
C ILE A 193 20.42 14.73 -46.92
N GLU A 194 19.22 15.12 -47.35
CA GLU A 194 18.87 15.24 -48.77
C GLU A 194 19.71 16.31 -49.49
N LYS A 195 19.95 17.46 -48.84
CA LYS A 195 20.77 18.54 -49.41
C LYS A 195 22.25 18.16 -49.58
N ASN A 196 22.78 17.23 -48.79
CA ASN A 196 24.15 16.74 -48.91
C ASN A 196 24.31 15.57 -49.91
N LYS A 197 23.22 15.09 -50.51
CA LYS A 197 23.24 14.03 -51.54
C LYS A 197 23.24 14.58 -52.99
N ASN A 198 23.03 15.88 -53.17
CA ASN A 198 23.20 16.60 -54.43
C ASN A 198 24.50 17.43 -54.39
#